data_AF-A0AAD5PG32-F1
#
_entry.id   AF-A0AAD5PG32-F1
#
_cell.length_a   1.000
_cell.length_b   1.000
_cell.length_c   1.000
_cell.angle_alpha   90.00
_cell.angle_beta   90.00
_cell.angle_gamma   90.00
#
_symmetry.space_group_name_H-M   'P 1'
#
loop_
_entity.id
_entity.type
_entity.pdbx_description
1 polymer ?
#
loop_
_entity_poly.entity_id
_entity_poly.type
_entity_poly.pdbx_seq_one_letter_code
_entity_poly.pdbx_strand_id
1 'polypeptide(L)'
;MLEEIPMEFRVLNAIYPRANVDKEDYDGNRWEYETSCNQLGWKLCWLNQDQLCGRRGLIQRAVDSYRNRHVNMRSRRVTRQEKVANGTLRRRRAKRS
;
A
#
# COMPACT_ATOMS: atom_id res chain seq x y z
N MET A 1 11.73 4.27 -16.15
CA MET A 1 11.61 3.39 -14.95
C MET A 1 10.27 2.65 -14.86
N LEU A 2 9.09 3.28 -14.88
CA LEU A 2 7.81 2.51 -14.97
C LEU A 2 7.54 2.01 -16.39
N GLU A 3 7.93 2.80 -17.39
CA GLU A 3 7.84 2.47 -18.82
C GLU A 3 8.72 1.28 -19.21
N GLU A 4 9.75 0.98 -18.41
CA GLU A 4 10.64 -0.17 -18.60
C GLU A 4 10.05 -1.48 -18.06
N ILE A 5 8.98 -1.43 -17.25
CA ILE A 5 8.36 -2.61 -16.65
C ILE A 5 7.25 -3.12 -17.58
N PRO A 6 7.37 -4.34 -18.14
CA PRO A 6 6.38 -4.90 -19.05
C PRO A 6 4.98 -4.92 -18.46
N MET A 7 3.95 -4.73 -19.30
CA MET A 7 2.56 -4.72 -18.84
C MET A 7 2.17 -6.06 -18.20
N GLU A 8 2.60 -7.18 -18.78
CA GLU A 8 2.39 -8.53 -18.24
C GLU A 8 2.97 -8.67 -16.82
N PHE A 9 4.16 -8.11 -16.57
CA PHE A 9 4.79 -8.11 -15.26
C PHE A 9 3.98 -7.29 -14.26
N ARG A 10 3.45 -6.14 -14.71
CA ARG A 10 2.59 -5.27 -13.89
C ARG A 10 1.28 -5.97 -13.51
N VAL A 11 0.64 -6.65 -14.46
CA VAL A 11 -0.61 -7.41 -14.21
C VAL A 11 -0.36 -8.54 -13.21
N LEU A 12 0.70 -9.33 -13.43
CA LEU A 12 1.04 -10.46 -12.55
C LEU A 12 1.35 -10.03 -11.11
N ASN A 13 2.00 -8.87 -10.94
CA ASN A 13 2.52 -8.41 -9.66
C ASN A 13 1.71 -7.27 -9.03
N ALA A 14 0.49 -7.01 -9.51
CA ALA A 14 -0.37 -5.96 -8.94
C ALA A 14 -0.91 -6.33 -7.55
N ILE A 15 -0.80 -5.39 -6.60
CA ILE A 15 -1.44 -5.54 -5.28
C ILE A 15 -2.95 -5.34 -5.41
N TYR A 16 -3.35 -4.34 -6.20
CA TYR A 16 -4.74 -3.96 -6.48
C TYR A 16 -5.04 -4.11 -7.98
N PRO A 17 -5.33 -5.32 -8.49
CA PRO A 17 -5.56 -5.53 -9.93
C PRO A 17 -6.66 -4.66 -10.52
N ARG A 18 -7.70 -4.34 -9.74
CA ARG A 18 -8.82 -3.47 -10.16
C ARG A 18 -8.40 -2.04 -10.45
N ALA A 19 -7.27 -1.57 -9.91
CA ALA A 19 -6.74 -0.23 -10.14
C ALA A 19 -5.75 -0.17 -11.31
N ASN A 20 -5.65 -1.22 -12.13
CA ASN A 20 -4.86 -1.24 -13.38
C ASN A 20 -5.68 -0.75 -14.58
N VAL A 21 -6.53 0.25 -14.36
CA VAL A 21 -7.37 0.89 -15.36
C VAL A 21 -7.27 2.39 -15.18
N ASP A 22 -7.71 3.15 -16.18
CA ASP A 22 -7.79 4.60 -16.05
C ASP A 22 -8.82 5.02 -14.99
N LYS A 23 -8.67 6.24 -14.47
CA LYS A 23 -9.50 6.73 -13.36
C LYS A 23 -11.00 6.70 -13.70
N GLU A 24 -11.33 6.89 -14.97
CA GLU A 24 -12.69 6.90 -15.51
C GLU A 24 -13.34 5.51 -15.48
N ASP A 25 -12.54 4.45 -15.64
CA ASP A 25 -12.99 3.06 -15.69
C ASP A 25 -12.97 2.37 -14.31
N TYR A 26 -12.50 3.07 -13.28
CA TYR A 26 -12.34 2.50 -11.95
C TYR A 26 -13.64 2.54 -11.14
N ASP A 27 -14.16 1.36 -10.83
CA ASP A 27 -15.39 1.15 -10.03
C ASP A 27 -15.15 1.30 -8.51
N GLY A 28 -14.52 2.40 -8.08
CA GLY A 28 -14.25 2.64 -6.66
C GLY A 28 -13.79 4.06 -6.32
N ASN A 29 -13.55 4.31 -5.03
CA ASN A 29 -13.21 5.65 -4.51
C ASN A 29 -11.74 5.81 -4.07
N ARG A 30 -10.90 4.81 -4.34
CA ARG A 30 -9.50 4.73 -3.88
C ARG A 30 -8.48 4.64 -4.99
N TRP A 31 -8.85 4.97 -6.22
CA TRP A 31 -8.00 4.82 -7.40
C TRP A 31 -6.58 5.37 -7.18
N GLU A 32 -6.46 6.65 -6.78
CA GLU A 32 -5.15 7.29 -6.59
C GLU A 32 -4.26 6.57 -5.58
N TYR A 33 -4.85 6.07 -4.49
CA TYR A 33 -4.15 5.29 -3.48
C TYR A 33 -3.73 3.91 -4.01
N GLU A 34 -4.63 3.19 -4.66
CA GLU A 34 -4.41 1.83 -5.13
C GLU A 34 -3.39 1.81 -6.28
N THR A 35 -3.53 2.72 -7.24
CA THR A 35 -2.58 2.94 -8.34
C THR A 35 -1.19 3.32 -7.82
N SER A 36 -1.10 4.21 -6.83
CA SER A 36 0.19 4.56 -6.21
C SER A 36 0.85 3.36 -5.51
N CYS A 37 0.05 2.50 -4.86
CA CYS A 37 0.55 1.27 -4.25
C CYS A 37 1.04 0.28 -5.31
N ASN A 38 0.32 0.12 -6.43
CA ASN A 38 0.74 -0.71 -7.54
C ASN A 38 2.05 -0.20 -8.16
N GLN A 39 2.15 1.09 -8.45
CA GLN A 39 3.38 1.69 -8.99
C GLN A 39 4.60 1.46 -8.10
N LEU A 40 4.45 1.63 -6.78
CA LEU A 40 5.52 1.35 -5.84
C LEU A 40 5.83 -0.15 -5.76
N GLY A 41 4.80 -0.99 -5.75
CA GLY A 41 4.93 -2.45 -5.74
C GLY A 41 5.67 -2.97 -6.96
N TRP A 42 5.37 -2.46 -8.16
CA TRP A 42 6.06 -2.84 -9.39
C TRP A 42 7.52 -2.42 -9.37
N LYS A 43 7.85 -1.20 -8.92
CA LYS A 43 9.24 -0.76 -8.78
C LYS A 43 10.03 -1.64 -7.80
N LEU A 44 9.45 -1.93 -6.63
CA LEU A 44 10.08 -2.80 -5.64
C LEU A 44 10.26 -4.23 -6.17
N CYS A 45 9.24 -4.77 -6.83
CA CYS A 45 9.27 -6.10 -7.41
C CYS A 45 10.28 -6.21 -8.56
N TRP A 46 10.35 -5.19 -9.42
CA TRP A 46 11.27 -5.15 -10.56
C TRP A 46 12.74 -5.18 -10.14
N LEU A 47 13.07 -4.52 -9.02
CA LEU A 47 14.41 -4.52 -8.44
C LEU A 47 14.74 -5.81 -7.67
N ASN A 48 13.74 -6.61 -7.28
CA ASN A 48 13.90 -7.77 -6.38
C ASN A 48 13.12 -8.99 -6.90
N GLN A 49 13.25 -9.29 -8.19
CA GLN A 49 12.39 -10.25 -8.88
C GLN A 49 12.40 -11.63 -8.22
N ASP A 50 13.57 -12.17 -7.88
CA ASP A 50 13.72 -13.49 -7.25
C ASP A 50 12.98 -13.61 -5.90
N GLN A 51 12.85 -12.51 -5.18
CA GLN A 51 12.26 -12.49 -3.85
C GLN A 51 10.77 -12.18 -3.85
N LEU A 52 10.32 -11.36 -4.80
CA LEU A 52 8.99 -10.74 -4.79
C LEU A 52 8.08 -11.17 -5.93
N CYS A 53 8.61 -11.53 -7.10
CA CYS A 53 7.80 -11.83 -8.28
C CYS A 53 6.83 -12.99 -8.01
N GLY A 54 5.56 -12.81 -8.41
CA GLY A 54 4.47 -13.76 -8.16
C GLY A 54 4.03 -13.86 -6.70
N ARG A 55 4.68 -13.16 -5.77
CA ARG A 55 4.42 -13.26 -4.31
C ARG A 55 3.70 -12.01 -3.80
N ARG A 56 2.45 -11.82 -4.24
CA ARG A 56 1.63 -10.62 -3.94
C ARG A 56 1.62 -10.20 -2.46
N GLY A 57 1.56 -11.16 -1.53
CA GLY A 57 1.59 -10.88 -0.09
C GLY A 57 2.92 -10.28 0.39
N LEU A 58 4.05 -10.68 -0.20
CA LEU A 58 5.36 -10.09 0.10
C LEU A 58 5.50 -8.69 -0.52
N ILE A 59 5.02 -8.51 -1.75
CA ILE A 59 4.98 -7.20 -2.42
C ILE A 59 4.19 -6.21 -1.57
N GLN A 60 3.01 -6.61 -1.06
CA GLN A 60 2.20 -5.78 -0.17
C GLN A 60 2.94 -5.40 1.11
N ARG A 61 3.60 -6.35 1.78
CA ARG A 61 4.38 -6.07 3.00
C ARG A 61 5.56 -5.12 2.73
N ALA A 62 6.23 -5.27 1.59
CA ALA A 62 7.31 -4.38 1.19
C ALA A 62 6.79 -2.95 0.96
N VAL A 63 5.67 -2.80 0.24
CA VAL A 63 5.00 -1.51 0.03
C VAL A 63 4.56 -0.88 1.35
N ASP A 64 3.91 -1.64 2.23
CA ASP A 64 3.47 -1.13 3.55
C ASP A 64 4.66 -0.68 4.40
N SER A 65 5.77 -1.43 4.37
CA SER A 65 6.99 -1.08 5.10
C SER A 65 7.61 0.21 4.57
N TYR A 66 7.68 0.38 3.25
CA TYR A 66 8.16 1.61 2.62
C TYR A 66 7.28 2.80 3.03
N ARG A 67 5.96 2.68 2.88
CA ARG A 67 5.02 3.76 3.17
C ARG A 67 4.99 4.17 4.63
N ASN A 68 5.10 3.21 5.55
CA ASN A 68 5.11 3.50 6.98
C ASN A 68 6.39 4.23 7.43
N ARG A 69 7.47 4.24 6.64
CA ARG A 69 8.65 5.08 6.90
C ARG A 69 8.41 6.56 6.57
N HIS A 70 7.46 6.87 5.69
CA HIS A 70 7.14 8.24 5.29
C HIS A 70 5.96 8.78 6.11
N VAL A 71 6.20 9.86 6.87
CA VAL A 71 5.23 10.44 7.84
C VAL A 71 3.86 10.73 7.23
N ASN A 72 3.83 11.25 6.00
CA ASN A 72 2.61 11.58 5.25
C ASN A 72 1.85 10.36 4.70
N MET A 73 2.46 9.17 4.69
CA MET A 73 1.88 7.95 4.14
C MET A 73 1.65 6.85 5.18
N ARG A 74 1.92 7.13 6.46
CA ARG A 74 1.74 6.17 7.57
C ARG A 74 0.31 5.65 7.63
N SER A 75 0.17 4.33 7.78
CA SER A 75 -1.13 3.72 7.99
C SER A 75 -1.75 4.16 9.32
N ARG A 76 -3.08 4.22 9.37
CA ARG A 76 -3.82 4.49 10.62
C ARG A 76 -3.44 3.54 11.77
N ARG A 77 -3.08 2.30 11.43
CA ARG A 77 -2.64 1.30 12.42
C ARG A 77 -1.35 1.74 13.09
N VAL A 78 -0.35 2.16 12.31
CA VAL A 78 0.94 2.66 12.82
C VAL A 78 0.74 3.94 13.62
N THR A 79 0.01 4.92 13.10
CA THR A 79 -0.29 6.15 13.84
C THR A 79 -1.00 5.86 15.17
N ARG A 80 -1.91 4.87 15.22
CA ARG A 80 -2.56 4.46 16.46
C ARG A 80 -1.57 3.81 17.43
N GLN A 81 -0.68 2.93 16.96
CA GLN A 81 0.36 2.32 17.78
C GLN A 81 1.30 3.37 18.37
N GLU A 82 1.72 4.36 17.58
CA GLU A 82 2.53 5.49 18.05
C GLU A 82 1.78 6.31 19.12
N LYS A 83 0.49 6.60 18.92
CA LYS A 83 -0.31 7.31 19.93
C LYS A 83 -0.47 6.52 21.23
N VAL A 84 -0.56 5.20 21.15
CA VAL A 84 -0.59 4.32 22.32
C VAL A 84 0.76 4.34 23.02
N ALA A 85 1.87 4.17 22.27
CA ALA A 85 3.23 4.18 22.81
C ALA A 85 3.57 5.54 23.47
N ASN A 86 3.17 6.64 22.85
CA ASN A 86 3.40 8.00 23.35
C ASN A 86 2.37 8.43 24.42
N GLY A 87 1.45 7.56 24.83
CA GLY A 87 0.43 7.87 25.84
C GLY A 87 -0.60 8.93 25.44
N THR A 88 -0.62 9.37 24.17
CA THR A 88 -1.52 10.42 23.65
C THR A 88 -2.88 9.89 23.22
N LEU A 89 -3.06 8.55 23.17
CA LEU A 89 -4.35 7.95 22.84
C LEU A 89 -5.33 8.07 24.02
N ARG A 90 -6.22 9.07 23.98
CA ARG A 90 -7.34 9.19 24.93
C ARG A 90 -8.25 7.96 24.86
N ARG A 91 -8.38 7.21 25.97
CA ARG A 91 -9.44 6.21 26.13
C ARG A 91 -10.79 6.93 26.20
N ARG A 92 -11.77 6.50 25.40
CA ARG A 92 -13.16 6.96 25.58
C ARG A 92 -13.64 6.49 26.95
N ARG A 93 -14.18 7.40 27.78
CA ARG A 93 -14.92 7.02 28.99
C ARG A 93 -16.13 6.19 28.55
N ALA A 94 -16.27 4.99 29.12
CA ALA A 94 -17.49 4.20 28.94
C ALA A 94 -18.67 5.02 29.47
N LYS A 95 -19.74 5.15 28.67
CA LYS A 95 -21.01 5.68 29.18
C LYS A 95 -21.50 4.71 30.25
N ARG A 96 -21.66 5.18 31.48
CA ARG A 96 -22.48 4.49 32.48
C ARG A 96 -23.92 4.55 31.98
N SER A 97 -24.52 3.39 31.76
CA SER A 97 -25.97 3.23 31.57
C SER A 97 -26.70 3.55 32.87
#